data_AF-A0A7S1SCR9-F1
#
_entry.id   AF-A0A7S1SCR9-F1
#
_cell.length_a   1.000
_cell.length_b   1.000
_cell.length_c   1.000
_cell.angle_alpha   90.00
_cell.angle_beta   90.00
_cell.angle_gamma   90.00
#
_symmetry.space_group_name_H-M   'P 1'
#
loop_
_entity.id
_entity.type
_entity.pdbx_description
1 polymer ?
#
loop_
_entity_poly.entity_id
_entity_poly.type
_entity_poly.pdbx_seq_one_letter_code
_entity_poly.pdbx_strand_id
1 'polypeptide(L)'
;AGAVYALLPFRGMLLGSVNNRVVIWRRCEEDPRRLQEVCCHGASMMALHLQASGEHVLVGDIMRSASLLRFRAEVPSLEEVARDSGLAWLTAAEMLSEDLFLCADDAHNLLTLARGTAAASPPSPRPRGGSRCLPEDGGSKLERVGPMHSGEV
;
A
#
# COMPACT_ATOMS: atom_id res chain seq x y z
N ALA A 1 -4.10 15.45 -16.62
CA ALA A 1 -3.58 16.30 -15.53
C ALA A 1 -4.31 15.94 -14.24
N GLY A 2 -3.64 15.97 -13.10
CA GLY A 2 -4.20 15.62 -11.78
C GLY A 2 -3.43 16.33 -10.66
N ALA A 3 -3.91 16.24 -9.42
CA ALA A 3 -3.27 16.85 -8.26
C ALA A 3 -2.21 15.89 -7.68
N VAL A 4 -1.07 16.45 -7.27
CA VAL A 4 -0.01 15.70 -6.57
C VAL A 4 -0.27 15.80 -5.07
N TYR A 5 -0.52 14.67 -4.41
CA TYR A 5 -0.86 14.65 -2.97
C TYR A 5 0.35 14.36 -2.08
N ALA A 6 1.23 13.45 -2.52
CA ALA A 6 2.46 13.10 -1.80
C ALA A 6 3.64 12.95 -2.76
N LEU A 7 4.84 13.29 -2.27
CA LEU A 7 6.13 13.14 -2.94
C LEU A 7 7.18 12.71 -1.93
N LEU A 8 8.00 11.71 -2.28
CA LEU A 8 9.10 11.25 -1.45
C LEU A 8 10.26 10.67 -2.30
N PRO A 9 11.50 10.76 -1.82
CA PRO A 9 12.62 10.08 -2.44
C PRO A 9 12.45 8.56 -2.34
N PHE A 10 12.75 7.83 -3.42
CA PHE A 10 12.62 6.38 -3.45
C PHE A 10 13.70 5.76 -4.34
N ARG A 11 14.69 5.07 -3.74
CA ARG A 11 15.76 4.34 -4.46
C ARG A 11 16.48 5.19 -5.53
N GLY A 12 16.81 6.45 -5.21
CA GLY A 12 17.45 7.39 -6.15
C GLY A 12 16.51 7.95 -7.23
N MET A 13 15.23 7.60 -7.18
CA MET A 13 14.14 8.09 -8.02
C MET A 13 13.16 8.93 -7.17
N LEU A 14 12.14 9.47 -7.81
CA LEU A 14 11.05 10.20 -7.16
C LEU A 14 9.79 9.33 -7.19
N LEU A 15 9.19 9.10 -6.02
CA LEU A 15 7.89 8.46 -5.89
C LEU A 15 6.85 9.53 -5.57
N GLY A 16 5.66 9.40 -6.14
CA GLY A 16 4.56 10.28 -5.77
C GLY A 16 3.19 9.77 -6.16
N SER A 17 2.18 10.42 -5.60
CA SER A 17 0.78 10.12 -5.86
C SER A 17 0.13 11.25 -6.65
N VAL A 18 -0.56 10.88 -7.72
CA VAL A 18 -1.30 11.79 -8.59
C VAL A 18 -2.73 11.27 -8.73
N ASN A 19 -3.69 11.90 -8.04
CA ASN A 19 -5.06 11.39 -7.94
C ASN A 19 -5.09 9.92 -7.48
N ASN A 20 -5.54 9.02 -8.36
CA ASN A 20 -5.69 7.60 -8.12
C ASN A 20 -4.45 6.77 -8.52
N ARG A 21 -3.35 7.43 -8.93
CA ARG A 21 -2.13 6.78 -9.41
C ARG A 21 -0.98 7.00 -8.45
N VAL A 22 -0.21 5.93 -8.22
CA VAL A 22 1.13 6.00 -7.62
C VAL A 22 2.13 5.85 -8.76
N VAL A 23 3.08 6.78 -8.86
CA VAL A 23 3.97 6.91 -10.01
C VAL A 23 5.41 7.04 -9.53
N ILE A 24 6.33 6.35 -10.21
CA ILE A 24 7.76 6.51 -10.02
C ILE A 24 8.32 7.25 -11.22
N TRP A 25 9.07 8.31 -10.95
CA TRP A 25 9.80 9.07 -11.94
C TRP A 25 11.30 8.98 -11.73
N ARG A 26 12.03 8.94 -12.84
CA ARG A 26 13.49 9.11 -12.88
C ARG A 26 13.82 10.45 -13.51
N ARG A 27 14.86 11.11 -13.03
CA ARG A 27 15.41 12.30 -13.68
C ARG A 27 16.04 11.91 -15.02
N CYS A 28 15.68 12.59 -16.10
CA CYS A 28 16.26 12.34 -17.41
C CYS A 28 17.76 12.69 -17.41
N GLU A 29 18.59 11.83 -18.00
CA GLU A 29 20.05 12.04 -18.08
C GLU A 29 20.41 13.14 -19.08
N GLU A 30 19.68 13.22 -20.19
CA GLU A 30 19.88 14.22 -21.25
C GLU A 30 19.39 15.62 -20.83
N ASP A 31 18.28 15.68 -20.10
CA ASP A 31 17.70 16.91 -19.59
C ASP A 31 17.37 16.80 -18.10
N PRO A 32 18.22 17.35 -17.21
CA PRO A 32 18.02 17.26 -15.77
C PRO A 32 16.80 18.06 -15.28
N ARG A 33 16.09 18.82 -16.12
CA ARG A 33 14.85 19.49 -15.74
C ARG A 33 13.62 18.62 -15.99
N ARG A 34 13.79 17.46 -16.64
CA ARG A 34 12.69 16.56 -16.99
C ARG A 34 12.67 15.33 -16.10
N LEU A 35 11.46 14.98 -15.68
CA LEU A 35 11.14 13.73 -15.02
C LEU A 35 10.51 12.79 -16.04
N GLN A 36 11.06 11.59 -16.18
CA GLN A 36 10.53 10.51 -17.01
C GLN A 36 9.78 9.53 -16.12
N GLU A 37 8.53 9.22 -16.48
CA GLU A 37 7.76 8.17 -15.82
C GLU A 37 8.43 6.81 -16.07
N VAL A 38 8.77 6.11 -14.99
CA VAL A 38 9.36 4.77 -15.02
C VAL A 38 8.25 3.72 -15.03
N CYS A 39 7.32 3.84 -14.07
CA CYS A 39 6.15 2.99 -13.97
C CYS A 39 5.06 3.66 -13.14
N CYS A 40 3.84 3.12 -13.21
CA CYS A 40 2.72 3.57 -12.40
C CYS A 40 1.83 2.41 -11.95
N HIS A 41 1.07 2.64 -10.89
CA HIS A 41 0.03 1.76 -10.38
C HIS A 41 -1.25 2.56 -10.14
N GLY A 42 -2.39 2.05 -10.60
CA GLY A 42 -3.67 2.76 -10.55
C GLY A 42 -4.80 1.91 -9.99
N ALA A 43 -4.78 1.64 -8.68
CA ALA A 43 -5.81 0.85 -8.01
C ALA A 43 -6.40 1.50 -6.74
N SER A 44 -6.02 2.76 -6.48
CA SER A 44 -6.54 3.60 -5.39
C SER A 44 -7.80 4.35 -5.84
N MET A 45 -8.65 4.81 -4.92
CA MET A 45 -9.63 5.86 -5.20
C MET A 45 -8.92 7.22 -5.27
N MET A 46 -8.09 7.50 -4.27
CA MET A 46 -7.21 8.66 -4.22
C MET A 46 -6.05 8.36 -3.27
N ALA A 47 -4.83 8.36 -3.78
CA ALA A 47 -3.63 8.05 -3.00
C ALA A 47 -3.14 9.34 -2.30
N LEU A 48 -3.51 9.49 -1.02
CA LEU A 48 -3.23 10.70 -0.23
C LEU A 48 -1.87 10.63 0.47
N HIS A 49 -1.54 9.46 1.04
CA HIS A 49 -0.34 9.27 1.85
C HIS A 49 0.57 8.23 1.23
N LEU A 50 1.88 8.46 1.26
CA LEU A 50 2.88 7.54 0.78
C LEU A 50 4.00 7.39 1.80
N GLN A 51 4.36 6.14 2.07
CA GLN A 51 5.54 5.78 2.85
C GLN A 51 6.31 4.71 2.10
N ALA A 52 7.63 4.70 2.21
CA ALA A 52 8.47 3.72 1.53
C ALA A 52 9.58 3.20 2.41
N SER A 53 9.80 1.88 2.36
CA SER A 53 10.93 1.21 3.00
C SER A 53 11.42 0.07 2.10
N GLY A 54 12.71 0.07 1.79
CA GLY A 54 13.31 -0.89 0.88
C GLY A 54 12.63 -0.88 -0.50
N GLU A 55 11.95 -1.98 -0.83
CA GLU A 55 11.19 -2.14 -2.09
C GLU A 55 9.68 -1.94 -1.91
N HIS A 56 9.21 -1.75 -0.68
CA HIS A 56 7.80 -1.65 -0.34
C HIS A 56 7.35 -0.19 -0.27
N VAL A 57 6.13 0.04 -0.72
CA VAL A 57 5.46 1.34 -0.69
C VAL A 57 4.09 1.17 -0.05
N LEU A 58 3.87 1.79 1.10
CA LEU A 58 2.55 1.88 1.72
C LEU A 58 1.81 3.08 1.11
N VAL A 59 0.57 2.83 0.69
CA VAL A 59 -0.32 3.81 0.08
C VAL A 59 -1.53 3.97 0.98
N GLY A 60 -1.71 5.15 1.55
CA GLY A 60 -2.93 5.53 2.26
C GLY A 60 -3.96 6.13 1.30
N ASP A 61 -5.15 5.54 1.27
CA ASP A 61 -6.25 5.92 0.40
C ASP A 61 -7.32 6.71 1.16
N ILE A 62 -8.00 7.62 0.46
CA ILE A 62 -9.10 8.41 1.03
C ILE A 62 -10.30 7.56 1.51
N MET A 63 -10.50 6.35 0.99
CA MET A 63 -11.66 5.50 1.35
C MET A 63 -11.29 4.03 1.54
N ARG A 64 -10.28 3.55 0.80
CA ARG A 64 -9.91 2.12 0.75
C ARG A 64 -8.83 1.75 1.78
N SER A 65 -8.76 2.45 2.91
CA SER A 65 -7.76 2.21 3.94
C SER A 65 -6.34 2.27 3.35
N ALA A 66 -5.51 1.25 3.56
CA ALA A 66 -4.16 1.17 3.03
C ALA A 66 -3.93 -0.03 2.10
N SER A 67 -3.05 0.16 1.12
CA SER A 67 -2.45 -0.92 0.34
C SER A 67 -0.93 -0.87 0.40
N LEU A 68 -0.30 -2.04 0.24
CA LEU A 68 1.14 -2.22 0.18
C LEU A 68 1.50 -2.64 -1.24
N LEU A 69 2.33 -1.83 -1.88
CA LEU A 69 2.91 -2.11 -3.19
C LEU A 69 4.35 -2.58 -3.02
N ARG A 70 4.84 -3.39 -3.96
CA ARG A 70 6.24 -3.75 -4.12
C ARG A 70 6.73 -3.26 -5.47
N PHE A 71 7.85 -2.53 -5.48
CA PHE A 71 8.54 -2.13 -6.69
C PHE A 71 9.49 -3.24 -7.16
N ARG A 72 9.30 -3.72 -8.39
CA ARG A 72 10.24 -4.65 -9.04
C ARG A 72 11.22 -3.86 -9.90
N ALA A 73 12.50 -3.91 -9.57
CA ALA A 73 13.52 -3.12 -10.27
C ALA A 73 13.93 -3.77 -11.62
N GLU A 74 13.83 -5.09 -11.71
CA GLU A 74 14.22 -5.89 -12.89
C GLU A 74 13.25 -5.63 -14.05
N VAL A 75 11.96 -5.54 -13.73
CA VAL A 75 10.90 -5.15 -14.65
C VAL A 75 10.18 -3.99 -13.97
N PRO A 76 10.49 -2.73 -14.33
CA PRO A 76 10.00 -1.55 -13.62
C PRO A 76 8.47 -1.54 -13.52
N SER A 77 7.97 -2.03 -12.38
CA SER A 77 6.55 -2.19 -12.12
C SER A 77 6.26 -2.03 -10.64
N LEU A 78 5.04 -1.58 -10.34
CA LEU A 78 4.49 -1.50 -9.00
C LEU A 78 3.35 -2.50 -8.88
N GLU A 79 3.56 -3.51 -8.04
CA GLU A 79 2.60 -4.59 -7.84
C GLU A 79 1.99 -4.50 -6.44
N GLU A 80 0.68 -4.65 -6.35
CA GLU A 80 0.03 -4.74 -5.05
C GLU A 80 0.32 -6.11 -4.43
N VAL A 81 0.97 -6.11 -3.27
CA VAL A 81 1.29 -7.32 -2.51
C VAL A 81 0.30 -7.56 -1.38
N ALA A 82 -0.24 -6.49 -0.81
CA ALA A 82 -1.25 -6.59 0.23
C ALA A 82 -2.19 -5.39 0.29
N ARG A 83 -3.38 -5.60 0.84
CA ARG A 83 -4.38 -4.55 1.05
C ARG A 83 -5.22 -4.84 2.29
N ASP A 84 -5.63 -3.79 2.99
CA ASP A 84 -6.67 -3.88 4.00
C ASP A 84 -8.04 -3.99 3.33
N SER A 85 -8.80 -5.03 3.66
CA SER A 85 -10.14 -5.23 3.10
C SER A 85 -11.20 -4.28 3.68
N GLY A 86 -10.90 -3.65 4.82
CA GLY A 86 -11.82 -2.72 5.46
C GLY A 86 -11.81 -1.35 4.79
N LEU A 87 -12.94 -0.64 4.87
CA LEU A 87 -13.00 0.78 4.55
C LEU A 87 -12.47 1.57 5.74
N ALA A 88 -11.69 2.62 5.45
CA ALA A 88 -11.24 3.62 6.41
C ALA A 88 -10.83 4.84 5.59
N TRP A 89 -11.29 6.02 6.01
CA TRP A 89 -10.93 7.26 5.34
C TRP A 89 -9.68 7.81 5.98
N LEU A 90 -8.52 7.46 5.41
CA LEU A 90 -7.27 7.73 6.09
C LEU A 90 -6.92 9.23 6.07
N THR A 91 -6.51 9.72 7.23
CA THR A 91 -6.01 11.07 7.47
C THR A 91 -4.49 11.09 7.67
N ALA A 92 -3.90 9.96 8.07
CA ALA A 92 -2.47 9.74 8.12
C ALA A 92 -2.12 8.24 7.96
N ALA A 93 -0.94 7.95 7.41
CA ALA A 93 -0.40 6.60 7.32
C ALA A 93 1.12 6.62 7.49
N GLU A 94 1.63 5.76 8.38
CA GLU A 94 3.04 5.64 8.73
C GLU A 94 3.49 4.17 8.67
N MET A 95 4.69 3.95 8.14
CA MET A 95 5.31 2.63 8.07
C MET A 95 6.31 2.47 9.22
N LEU A 96 5.94 1.65 10.23
CA LEU A 96 6.79 1.42 11.41
C LEU A 96 7.87 0.38 11.14
N SER A 97 7.57 -0.60 10.29
CA SER A 97 8.49 -1.63 9.79
C SER A 97 7.98 -2.19 8.47
N GLU A 98 8.70 -3.14 7.85
CA GLU A 98 8.26 -3.77 6.59
C GLU A 98 6.94 -4.56 6.71
N ASP A 99 6.56 -4.96 7.93
CA ASP A 99 5.38 -5.77 8.21
C ASP A 99 4.36 -5.09 9.13
N LEU A 100 4.64 -3.88 9.63
CA LEU A 100 3.80 -3.18 10.60
C LEU A 100 3.60 -1.71 10.21
N PHE A 101 2.34 -1.31 10.15
CA PHE A 101 1.90 0.00 9.69
C PHE A 101 0.90 0.59 10.67
N LEU A 102 0.93 1.91 10.81
CA LEU A 102 0.01 2.66 11.65
C LEU A 102 -0.77 3.63 10.77
N CYS A 103 -2.08 3.65 10.90
CA CYS A 103 -2.95 4.55 10.15
C CYS A 103 -3.91 5.26 11.10
N ALA A 104 -4.31 6.48 10.75
CA ALA A 104 -5.38 7.22 11.40
C ALA A 104 -6.51 7.46 10.40
N ASP A 105 -7.77 7.40 10.85
CA ASP A 105 -8.95 7.69 10.04
C ASP A 105 -9.67 8.99 10.45
N ASP A 106 -10.71 9.36 9.70
CA ASP A 106 -11.57 10.52 9.93
C ASP A 106 -12.50 10.36 11.15
N ALA A 107 -12.64 9.14 11.67
CA ALA A 107 -13.47 8.79 12.82
C ALA A 107 -12.65 8.71 14.13
N HIS A 108 -11.45 9.30 14.15
CA HIS A 108 -10.55 9.34 15.31
C HIS A 108 -10.09 7.95 15.78
N ASN A 109 -9.99 6.99 14.86
CA ASN A 109 -9.43 5.68 15.14
C ASN A 109 -7.97 5.60 14.68
N LEU A 110 -7.15 4.95 15.50
CA LEU A 110 -5.84 4.47 15.13
C LEU A 110 -5.95 2.99 14.75
N LEU A 111 -5.50 2.65 13.55
CA LEU A 111 -5.49 1.31 13.00
C LEU A 111 -4.05 0.83 12.90
N THR A 112 -3.72 -0.22 13.64
CA THR A 112 -2.47 -0.96 13.43
C THR A 112 -2.71 -2.06 12.40
N LEU A 113 -2.03 -1.97 11.25
CA LEU A 113 -2.07 -2.95 10.18
C LEU A 113 -0.79 -3.80 10.20
N ALA A 114 -0.93 -5.11 10.09
CA ALA A 114 0.19 -6.03 9.97
C ALA A 114 0.09 -6.84 8.68
N ARG A 115 1.22 -7.06 8.01
CA ARG A 115 1.30 -8.03 6.91
C ARG A 115 1.38 -9.43 7.51
N GLY A 116 0.42 -10.30 7.19
CA GLY A 116 0.46 -11.69 7.63
C GLY A 116 1.74 -12.37 7.14
N THR A 117 2.62 -12.78 8.06
CA THR A 117 3.71 -13.70 7.70
C THR A 117 3.07 -15.08 7.47
N ALA A 118 3.46 -15.77 6.40
CA ALA A 118 2.89 -17.08 6.03
C ALA A 118 3.12 -18.21 7.07
N ALA A 119 3.52 -17.89 8.31
CA ALA A 119 3.87 -18.83 9.36
C ALA A 119 2.77 -19.11 10.40
N ALA A 120 1.57 -18.50 10.31
CA ALA A 120 0.57 -18.63 11.39
C ALA A 120 -0.89 -18.81 10.92
N SER A 121 -1.14 -19.52 9.82
CA SER A 121 -2.48 -20.08 9.60
C SER A 121 -2.53 -21.49 10.22
N PRO A 122 -3.26 -21.72 11.34
CA PRO A 122 -3.55 -23.08 11.78
C PRO A 122 -4.31 -23.80 10.66
N PRO A 123 -4.04 -25.10 10.42
CA PRO A 123 -4.68 -25.83 9.33
C PRO A 123 -6.21 -25.79 9.53
N SER A 124 -6.91 -25.18 8.57
CA SER A 124 -8.36 -25.20 8.56
C SER A 124 -8.86 -26.65 8.46
N PRO A 125 -9.91 -27.03 9.20
CA PRO A 125 -10.45 -28.38 9.13
C PRO A 125 -10.97 -28.63 7.71
N ARG A 126 -10.44 -29.67 7.05
CA ARG A 126 -10.80 -30.06 5.69
C ARG A 126 -12.33 -30.22 5.59
N PRO A 127 -13.03 -29.53 4.68
CA PRO A 127 -14.43 -29.81 4.43
C PRO A 127 -14.55 -31.20 3.79
N ARG A 128 -15.38 -32.06 4.38
CA ARG A 128 -15.73 -33.36 3.81
C ARG A 128 -16.69 -33.13 2.63
N GLY A 129 -16.14 -33.23 1.42
CA GLY A 129 -16.92 -33.34 0.18
C GLY A 129 -17.34 -32.00 -0.40
N GLY A 130 -16.81 -31.69 -1.58
CA GLY A 130 -17.17 -30.50 -2.35
C GLY A 130 -16.05 -30.09 -3.29
N SER A 131 -16.42 -29.72 -4.52
CA SER A 131 -15.53 -29.51 -5.67
C SER A 131 -14.26 -28.71 -5.37
N ARG A 132 -13.16 -29.10 -6.01
CA ARG A 132 -11.82 -28.52 -5.91
C ARG A 132 -11.83 -27.08 -6.46
N CYS A 133 -12.19 -26.11 -5.63
CA CYS A 133 -11.81 -24.72 -5.86
C CYS A 133 -10.28 -24.67 -5.76
N LEU A 134 -9.63 -24.26 -6.85
CA LEU A 134 -8.22 -23.91 -6.82
C LEU A 134 -8.02 -22.83 -5.74
N PRO A 135 -6.92 -22.84 -4.98
CA PRO A 135 -6.60 -21.72 -4.12
C PRO A 135 -6.54 -20.49 -5.03
N GLU A 136 -7.43 -19.52 -4.78
CA GLU A 136 -7.23 -18.18 -5.33
C GLU A 136 -5.85 -17.74 -4.85
N ASP A 137 -5.00 -17.30 -5.78
CA ASP A 137 -3.66 -16.79 -5.48
C ASP A 137 -3.85 -15.58 -4.55
N GLY A 138 -3.86 -15.86 -3.25
CA GLY A 138 -4.29 -14.95 -2.21
C GLY A 138 -3.25 -13.87 -2.05
N GLY A 139 -3.47 -12.73 -2.71
CA GLY A 139 -2.78 -11.49 -2.34
C GLY A 139 -2.80 -11.37 -0.83
N SER A 140 -1.61 -11.22 -0.23
CA SER A 140 -1.47 -11.25 1.22
C SER A 140 -2.35 -10.17 1.83
N LYS A 141 -3.06 -10.44 2.92
CA LYS A 141 -3.96 -9.45 3.52
C LYS A 141 -3.18 -8.56 4.50
N LEU A 142 -3.52 -7.28 4.56
CA LEU A 142 -3.17 -6.45 5.72
C LEU A 142 -4.21 -6.68 6.81
N GLU A 143 -3.79 -7.27 7.92
CA GLU A 143 -4.66 -7.58 9.05
C GLU A 143 -4.68 -6.42 10.05
N ARG A 144 -5.87 -6.02 10.51
CA ARG A 144 -6.03 -5.04 11.58
C ARG A 144 -5.76 -5.73 12.92
N VAL A 145 -4.60 -5.48 13.52
CA VAL A 145 -4.15 -6.17 14.75
C VAL A 145 -4.33 -5.34 16.02
N GLY A 146 -4.62 -4.05 15.90
CA GLY A 146 -4.82 -3.17 17.07
C GLY A 146 -5.62 -1.93 16.70
N PRO A 147 -6.96 -2.02 16.65
CA PRO A 147 -7.81 -0.85 16.57
C PRO A 147 -7.87 -0.15 17.94
N MET A 148 -7.65 1.15 17.95
CA MET A 148 -7.76 2.00 19.15
C MET A 148 -8.57 3.23 18.79
N HIS A 149 -9.53 3.60 19.62
CA HIS A 149 -10.23 4.87 19.48
C HIS A 149 -9.48 5.95 20.28
N SER A 150 -8.89 6.93 19.59
CA SER A 150 -8.09 8.00 20.21
C SER A 150 -8.98 9.06 20.86
N GLY A 151 -10.13 9.35 20.25
CA GLY A 151 -11.05 10.41 20.68
C GLY A 151 -10.62 11.83 20.29
N GLU A 152 -9.43 12.01 19.71
CA GLU A 152 -8.88 13.28 19.21
C GLU A 152 -8.15 13.06 17.87
N VAL A 153 -7.84 14.17 17.17
CA VAL A 153 -7.05 14.19 15.91
C VAL A 153 -5.56 14.32 16.20
#